data_AF-A0A8J3BA47-F1
#
_entry.id   AF-A0A8J3BA47-F1
#
_cell.length_a   1.000
_cell.length_b   1.000
_cell.length_c   1.000
_cell.angle_alpha   90.00
_cell.angle_beta   90.00
_cell.angle_gamma   90.00
#
_symmetry.space_group_name_H-M   'P 1'
#
loop_
_entity.id
_entity.type
_entity.pdbx_description
1 polymer ?
#
loop_
_entity_poly.entity_id
_entity_poly.type
_entity_poly.pdbx_seq_one_letter_code
_entity_poly.pdbx_strand_id
1 'polypeptide(L)'
;MSISHRTLSALISDITDSLRRAGIHKLALVNGHGGNYVLSNIVQESNITQPALTLFPNRDDWHAARAASGLTSTPHDDMHGGELEVSILRHVVPELVPRSVDGDDHLSGERTLLLVHGMAAYTKSGIIGQPSLATAEKDEALLASLVHSFGVHLDGLRSPGARSTIPTEPDPKRAPSSRGEMFTAD
;
A
#
# COMPACT_ATOMS: atom_id res chain seq x y z
N MET A 1 -3.50 20.98 3.39
CA MET A 1 -4.77 20.50 2.78
C MET A 1 -4.88 19.01 3.07
N SER A 2 -6.06 18.51 3.42
CA SER A 2 -6.30 17.07 3.66
C SER A 2 -7.66 16.67 3.08
N ILE A 3 -7.83 15.38 2.80
CA ILE A 3 -9.09 14.78 2.37
C ILE A 3 -9.58 13.80 3.44
N SER A 4 -10.91 13.69 3.61
CA SER A 4 -11.46 12.72 4.54
C SER A 4 -11.27 11.29 3.99
N HIS A 5 -11.16 10.30 4.88
CA HIS A 5 -11.10 8.90 4.45
C HIS A 5 -12.30 8.51 3.57
N ARG A 6 -13.51 9.02 3.88
CA ARG A 6 -14.72 8.77 3.07
C ARG A 6 -14.59 9.34 1.66
N THR A 7 -14.05 10.55 1.55
CA THR A 7 -13.81 11.20 0.25
C THR A 7 -12.79 10.43 -0.57
N LEU A 8 -11.68 9.99 0.05
CA LEU A 8 -10.68 9.17 -0.64
C LEU A 8 -11.26 7.83 -1.12
N SER A 9 -12.02 7.14 -0.27
CA SER A 9 -12.70 5.89 -0.64
C SER A 9 -13.67 6.09 -1.81
N ALA A 10 -14.50 7.14 -1.77
CA ALA A 10 -15.43 7.45 -2.86
C ALA A 10 -14.69 7.75 -4.17
N LEU A 11 -13.61 8.56 -4.11
CA LEU A 11 -12.78 8.86 -5.27
C LEU A 11 -12.21 7.59 -5.93
N ILE A 12 -11.65 6.69 -5.12
CA ILE A 12 -11.08 5.43 -5.64
C ILE A 12 -12.17 4.55 -6.24
N SER A 13 -13.36 4.49 -5.61
CA SER A 13 -14.50 3.74 -6.15
C SER A 13 -14.93 4.29 -7.52
N ASP A 14 -15.14 5.61 -7.62
CA ASP A 14 -15.57 6.25 -8.87
C ASP A 14 -14.56 6.06 -10.00
N ILE A 15 -13.26 6.20 -9.70
CA ILE A 15 -12.18 5.95 -10.67
C ILE A 15 -12.19 4.48 -11.10
N THR A 16 -12.27 3.55 -10.15
CA THR A 16 -12.28 2.11 -10.43
C THR A 16 -13.47 1.70 -11.29
N ASP A 17 -14.66 2.21 -10.98
CA ASP A 17 -15.87 1.91 -11.73
C ASP A 17 -15.85 2.55 -13.12
N SER A 18 -15.27 3.75 -13.25
CA SER A 18 -15.07 4.39 -14.56
C SER A 18 -14.12 3.58 -15.45
N LEU A 19 -12.98 3.14 -14.90
CA LEU A 19 -12.03 2.29 -15.60
C LEU A 19 -12.64 0.93 -15.97
N ARG A 20 -13.43 0.34 -15.07
CA ARG A 20 -14.13 -0.92 -15.32
C ARG A 20 -15.12 -0.80 -16.48
N ARG A 21 -15.88 0.30 -16.56
CA ARG A 21 -16.78 0.58 -17.71
C ARG A 21 -16.00 0.75 -19.02
N ALA A 22 -14.74 1.19 -18.96
CA ALA A 22 -13.84 1.29 -20.11
C ALA A 22 -13.08 -0.02 -20.44
N GLY A 23 -13.38 -1.13 -19.75
CA GLY A 23 -12.72 -2.42 -19.97
C GLY A 23 -11.39 -2.60 -19.24
N ILE A 24 -11.02 -1.68 -18.34
CA ILE A 24 -9.81 -1.75 -17.52
C ILE A 24 -10.20 -2.32 -16.14
N HIS A 25 -9.79 -3.54 -15.85
CA HIS A 25 -10.20 -4.28 -14.66
C HIS A 25 -9.11 -4.44 -13.60
N LYS A 26 -7.89 -3.98 -13.89
CA LYS A 26 -6.70 -4.17 -13.05
C LYS A 26 -6.03 -2.82 -12.84
N LEU A 27 -5.91 -2.39 -11.57
CA LEU A 27 -5.36 -1.10 -11.17
C LEU A 27 -4.28 -1.27 -10.09
N ALA A 28 -3.22 -0.47 -10.18
CA ALA A 28 -2.25 -0.32 -9.10
C ALA A 28 -2.47 1.04 -8.41
N LEU A 29 -2.68 1.02 -7.10
CA LEU A 29 -2.68 2.21 -6.26
C LEU A 29 -1.26 2.43 -5.76
N VAL A 30 -0.58 3.44 -6.30
CA VAL A 30 0.76 3.84 -5.87
C VAL A 30 0.62 4.89 -4.76
N ASN A 31 0.92 4.51 -3.52
CA ASN A 31 0.73 5.33 -2.33
C ASN A 31 2.07 5.85 -1.79
N GLY A 32 2.23 7.18 -1.80
CA GLY A 32 3.40 7.87 -1.21
C GLY A 32 3.15 8.44 0.19
N HIS A 33 1.99 8.20 0.81
CA HIS A 33 1.64 8.82 2.09
C HIS A 33 1.19 7.80 3.14
N GLY A 34 1.90 7.75 4.27
CA GLY A 34 1.64 6.79 5.35
C GLY A 34 0.29 6.96 6.06
N GLY A 35 -0.31 8.15 6.02
CA GLY A 35 -1.61 8.43 6.64
C GLY A 35 -2.82 7.85 5.90
N ASN A 36 -2.63 7.30 4.70
CA ASN A 36 -3.69 6.71 3.88
C ASN A 36 -4.08 5.30 4.33
N TYR A 37 -4.35 5.10 5.63
CA TYR A 37 -4.63 3.79 6.24
C TYR A 37 -5.78 3.02 5.60
N VAL A 38 -6.77 3.73 5.05
CA VAL A 38 -7.97 3.12 4.44
C VAL A 38 -7.68 2.33 3.16
N LEU A 39 -6.54 2.59 2.50
CA LEU A 39 -6.22 1.99 1.20
C LEU A 39 -6.11 0.46 1.25
N SER A 40 -5.56 -0.09 2.33
CA SER A 40 -5.41 -1.54 2.47
C SER A 40 -6.77 -2.25 2.48
N ASN A 41 -7.77 -1.67 3.17
CA ASN A 41 -9.13 -2.19 3.21
C ASN A 41 -9.78 -2.15 1.82
N ILE A 42 -9.63 -1.02 1.11
CA ILE A 42 -10.18 -0.85 -0.26
C ILE A 42 -9.59 -1.88 -1.21
N VAL A 43 -8.27 -2.08 -1.17
CA VAL A 43 -7.58 -3.06 -2.02
C VAL A 43 -8.00 -4.48 -1.66
N GLN A 44 -8.08 -4.83 -0.37
CA GLN A 44 -8.52 -6.16 0.05
C GLN A 44 -9.95 -6.47 -0.44
N GLU A 45 -10.89 -5.54 -0.23
CA GLU A 45 -12.28 -5.71 -0.64
C GLU A 45 -12.43 -5.83 -2.15
N SER A 46 -11.67 -5.04 -2.91
CA SER A 46 -11.71 -5.07 -4.37
C SER A 46 -11.25 -6.40 -4.99
N ASN A 47 -10.51 -7.21 -4.23
CA ASN A 47 -9.91 -8.46 -4.69
C ASN A 47 -10.70 -9.72 -4.30
N ILE A 48 -11.86 -9.61 -3.64
CA ILE A 48 -12.62 -10.75 -3.09
C ILE A 48 -12.96 -11.80 -4.17
N THR A 49 -13.36 -11.36 -5.36
CA THR A 49 -13.79 -12.27 -6.44
C THR A 49 -12.65 -12.66 -7.37
N GLN A 50 -11.80 -11.69 -7.70
CA GLN A 50 -10.63 -11.87 -8.55
C GLN A 50 -9.63 -10.71 -8.30
N PRO A 51 -8.34 -10.90 -8.63
CA PRO A 51 -7.36 -9.81 -8.60
C PRO A 51 -7.80 -8.63 -9.47
N ALA A 52 -7.97 -7.47 -8.84
CA ALA A 52 -8.43 -6.23 -9.46
C ALA A 52 -7.61 -5.01 -9.02
N LEU A 53 -7.20 -4.93 -7.75
CA LEU A 53 -6.37 -3.82 -7.23
C LEU A 53 -5.10 -4.35 -6.56
N THR A 54 -4.02 -3.58 -6.64
CA THR A 54 -2.83 -3.79 -5.80
C THR A 54 -2.44 -2.48 -5.12
N LEU A 55 -1.92 -2.56 -3.89
CA LEU A 55 -1.39 -1.41 -3.14
C LEU A 55 0.12 -1.48 -3.14
N PHE A 56 0.78 -0.43 -3.62
CA PHE A 56 2.23 -0.36 -3.74
C PHE A 56 2.76 1.02 -3.32
N PRO A 57 3.95 1.14 -2.72
CA PRO A 57 4.71 0.07 -2.10
C PRO A 57 4.06 -0.39 -0.79
N ASN A 58 4.18 -1.68 -0.50
CA ASN A 58 3.83 -2.24 0.80
C ASN A 58 5.03 -2.12 1.78
N ARG A 59 4.87 -2.58 3.02
CA ARG A 59 5.91 -2.49 4.06
C ARG A 59 7.21 -3.18 3.65
N ASP A 60 7.14 -4.35 3.05
CA ASP A 60 8.30 -5.14 2.64
C ASP A 60 9.01 -4.53 1.44
N ASP A 61 8.27 -3.92 0.51
CA ASP A 61 8.86 -3.14 -0.59
C ASP A 61 9.69 -1.96 -0.07
N TRP A 62 9.16 -1.25 0.93
CA TRP A 62 9.90 -0.17 1.58
C TRP A 62 11.15 -0.67 2.31
N HIS A 63 11.06 -1.81 3.01
CA HIS A 63 12.23 -2.40 3.67
C HIS A 63 13.30 -2.84 2.67
N ALA A 64 12.90 -3.48 1.57
CA ALA A 64 13.80 -3.88 0.50
C ALA A 64 14.51 -2.66 -0.12
N ALA A 65 13.76 -1.60 -0.41
CA ALA A 65 14.32 -0.37 -0.97
C ALA A 65 15.28 0.34 0.01
N ARG A 66 14.95 0.36 1.31
CA ARG A 66 15.84 0.88 2.37
C ARG A 66 17.14 0.09 2.46
N ALA A 67 17.06 -1.24 2.42
CA ALA A 67 18.23 -2.10 2.47
C ALA A 67 19.11 -1.95 1.22
N ALA A 68 18.50 -1.91 0.03
CA ALA A 68 19.21 -1.77 -1.24
C ALA A 68 19.96 -0.44 -1.39
N SER A 69 19.38 0.64 -0.86
CA SER A 69 19.97 1.99 -0.91
C SER A 69 20.96 2.27 0.21
N GLY A 70 21.07 1.39 1.22
CA GLY A 70 21.94 1.64 2.36
C GLY A 70 21.50 2.87 3.18
N LEU A 71 20.18 3.11 3.27
CA LEU A 71 19.64 4.15 4.15
C LEU A 71 20.09 3.89 5.59
N THR A 72 20.63 4.93 6.21
CA THR A 72 21.23 4.85 7.55
C THR A 72 20.20 4.99 8.67
N SER A 73 19.15 5.76 8.41
CA SER A 73 18.03 5.96 9.31
C SER A 73 17.10 4.75 9.36
N THR A 74 16.49 4.54 10.52
CA THR A 74 15.50 3.48 10.71
C THR A 74 14.14 3.93 10.17
N PRO A 75 13.24 3.01 9.76
CA PRO A 75 11.87 3.38 9.40
C PRO A 75 11.10 4.11 10.51
N HIS A 76 11.48 3.91 11.77
CA HIS A 76 10.89 4.61 12.89
C HIS A 76 11.38 6.07 12.94
N ASP A 77 12.68 6.29 12.76
CA ASP A 77 13.28 7.61 12.90
C ASP A 77 13.08 8.47 11.65
N ASP A 78 12.89 7.85 10.49
CA ASP A 78 12.67 8.47 9.19
C ASP A 78 11.21 8.30 8.73
N MET A 79 10.31 9.03 9.40
CA MET A 79 8.86 8.90 9.24
C MET A 79 8.27 9.91 8.26
N HIS A 80 8.82 11.13 8.16
CA HIS A 80 8.38 12.14 7.19
C HIS A 80 9.45 13.20 6.94
N GLY A 81 9.70 13.55 5.68
CA GLY A 81 10.64 14.58 5.25
C GLY A 81 12.10 14.28 5.59
N GLY A 82 12.44 13.02 5.85
CA GLY A 82 13.79 12.61 6.21
C GLY A 82 14.58 12.01 5.05
N GLU A 83 15.53 11.14 5.40
CA GLU A 83 16.53 10.58 4.49
C GLU A 83 15.87 9.96 3.26
N LEU A 84 14.86 9.08 3.42
CA LEU A 84 14.21 8.39 2.31
C LEU A 84 13.49 9.33 1.35
N GLU A 85 12.62 10.21 1.86
CA GLU A 85 11.79 11.08 1.03
C GLU A 85 12.65 12.12 0.30
N VAL A 86 13.63 12.71 1.00
CA VAL A 86 14.56 13.66 0.38
C VAL A 86 15.46 12.98 -0.63
N SER A 87 15.88 11.74 -0.40
CA SER A 87 16.64 10.96 -1.38
C SER A 87 15.85 10.77 -2.68
N ILE A 88 14.59 10.34 -2.60
CA ILE A 88 13.73 10.20 -3.79
C ILE A 88 13.59 11.54 -4.52
N LEU A 89 13.32 12.63 -3.80
CA LEU A 89 13.05 13.93 -4.42
C LEU A 89 14.31 14.53 -5.05
N ARG A 90 15.50 14.36 -4.44
CA ARG A 90 16.77 14.80 -5.02
C ARG A 90 17.08 14.09 -6.33
N HIS A 91 16.67 12.83 -6.48
CA HIS A 91 16.79 12.11 -7.75
C HIS A 91 15.84 12.63 -8.82
N VAL A 92 14.55 12.73 -8.47
CA VAL A 92 13.47 12.84 -9.46
C VAL A 92 13.23 14.30 -9.85
N VAL A 93 13.33 15.22 -8.89
CA VAL A 93 12.99 16.64 -9.03
C VAL A 93 13.90 17.50 -8.11
N PRO A 94 15.22 17.49 -8.30
CA PRO A 94 16.18 18.15 -7.41
C PRO A 94 15.90 19.65 -7.21
N GLU A 95 15.31 20.32 -8.20
CA GLU A 95 14.96 21.74 -8.15
C GLU A 95 13.88 22.08 -7.11
N LEU A 96 13.11 21.08 -6.66
CA LEU A 96 12.08 21.24 -5.62
C LEU A 96 12.62 21.00 -4.20
N VAL A 97 13.86 20.54 -4.06
CA VAL A 97 14.49 20.28 -2.77
C VAL A 97 15.45 21.43 -2.44
N PRO A 98 15.09 22.34 -1.52
CA PRO A 98 15.97 23.44 -1.15
C PRO A 98 17.20 22.90 -0.42
N ARG A 99 18.39 23.43 -0.72
CA ARG A 99 19.64 23.04 -0.02
C ARG A 99 19.58 23.24 1.50
N SER A 100 18.73 24.15 1.98
CA SER A 100 18.55 24.38 3.42
C SER A 100 17.97 23.18 4.16
N VAL A 101 17.33 22.23 3.46
CA VAL A 101 16.69 21.06 4.09
C VAL A 101 17.69 20.19 4.87
N ASP A 102 18.98 20.24 4.51
CA ASP A 102 20.04 19.51 5.23
C ASP A 102 20.24 20.01 6.67
N GLY A 103 19.70 21.18 7.02
CA GLY A 103 19.71 21.74 8.37
C GLY A 103 18.48 21.37 9.21
N ASP A 104 17.49 20.67 8.64
CA ASP A 104 16.18 20.45 9.26
C ASP A 104 16.00 19.06 9.90
N ASP A 105 17.11 18.37 10.20
CA ASP A 105 17.12 17.10 10.94
C ASP A 105 16.32 17.22 12.25
N HIS A 106 15.35 16.32 12.44
CA HIS A 106 14.53 16.28 13.63
C HIS A 106 14.08 14.86 13.95
N LEU A 107 14.44 14.36 15.14
CA LEU A 107 13.96 13.09 15.67
C LEU A 107 12.97 13.35 16.81
N SER A 108 11.80 12.71 16.75
CA SER A 108 10.75 12.94 17.76
C SER A 108 10.70 11.90 18.89
N GLY A 109 11.55 10.87 18.86
CA GLY A 109 11.46 9.73 19.78
C GLY A 109 10.16 8.95 19.63
N GLU A 110 9.66 8.40 20.75
CA GLU A 110 8.45 7.58 20.79
C GLU A 110 7.18 8.36 20.44
N ARG A 111 6.33 7.75 19.60
CA ARG A 111 5.07 8.35 19.10
C ARG A 111 3.86 7.45 19.34
N THR A 112 3.76 6.85 20.54
CA THR A 112 2.72 5.87 20.91
C THR A 112 1.29 6.37 20.62
N LEU A 113 1.05 7.67 20.76
CA LEU A 113 -0.27 8.30 20.60
C LEU A 113 -0.37 9.14 19.32
N LEU A 114 0.41 8.81 18.27
CA LEU A 114 0.42 9.54 17.00
C LEU A 114 -0.99 9.72 16.40
N LEU A 115 -1.81 8.68 16.44
CA LEU A 115 -3.18 8.73 15.89
C LEU A 115 -4.14 9.59 16.73
N VAL A 116 -3.79 9.87 18.00
CA VAL A 116 -4.61 10.66 18.91
C VAL A 116 -4.20 12.14 18.88
N HIS A 117 -2.89 12.40 18.94
CA HIS A 117 -2.36 13.76 19.04
C HIS A 117 -1.98 14.37 17.68
N GLY A 118 -1.84 13.53 16.64
CA GLY A 118 -1.38 13.94 15.32
C GLY A 118 0.09 14.33 15.30
N MET A 119 0.59 14.58 14.09
CA MET A 119 1.99 14.95 13.83
C MET A 119 2.44 16.23 14.56
N ALA A 120 1.54 17.20 14.71
CA ALA A 120 1.85 18.50 15.31
C ALA A 120 2.32 18.42 16.78
N ALA A 121 2.01 17.33 17.48
CA ALA A 121 2.52 17.08 18.83
C ALA A 121 4.00 16.63 18.84
N TYR A 122 4.54 16.21 17.70
CA TYR A 122 5.85 15.56 17.59
C TYR A 122 6.85 16.33 16.72
N THR A 123 6.40 17.31 15.95
CA THR A 123 7.26 18.17 15.11
C THR A 123 6.63 19.55 14.90
N LYS A 124 7.48 20.57 14.80
CA LYS A 124 7.09 21.95 14.44
C LYS A 124 7.26 22.23 12.95
N SER A 125 8.27 21.64 12.31
CA SER A 125 8.56 21.80 10.89
C SER A 125 7.72 20.89 10.00
N GLY A 126 7.20 19.79 10.57
CA GLY A 126 6.60 18.69 9.81
C GLY A 126 7.59 17.55 9.56
N ILE A 127 8.90 17.81 9.65
CA ILE A 127 9.94 16.79 9.48
C ILE A 127 10.04 15.95 10.75
N ILE A 128 10.09 14.64 10.57
CA ILE A 128 10.48 13.62 11.55
C ILE A 128 11.39 12.65 10.79
N GLY A 129 12.68 12.93 10.82
CA GLY A 129 13.70 12.29 10.01
C GLY A 129 14.96 13.13 9.89
N GLN A 130 15.92 12.63 9.13
CA GLN A 130 17.22 13.25 8.93
C GLN A 130 17.50 13.48 7.43
N PRO A 131 16.90 14.52 6.82
CA PRO A 131 17.11 14.84 5.42
C PRO A 131 18.60 15.07 5.06
N SER A 132 19.43 15.47 6.03
CA SER A 132 20.88 15.68 5.84
C SER A 132 21.64 14.43 5.38
N LEU A 133 21.07 13.24 5.59
CA LEU A 133 21.68 11.96 5.26
C LEU A 133 21.43 11.51 3.81
N ALA A 134 20.59 12.23 3.05
CA ALA A 134 20.24 11.90 1.67
C ALA A 134 21.38 12.17 0.68
N THR A 135 21.71 11.19 -0.19
CA THR A 135 22.77 11.32 -1.21
C THR A 135 22.36 10.71 -2.54
N ALA A 136 22.86 11.27 -3.65
CA ALA A 136 22.52 10.88 -5.02
C ALA A 136 22.73 9.38 -5.34
N GLU A 137 23.61 8.69 -4.61
CA GLU A 137 23.83 7.25 -4.77
C GLU A 137 22.71 6.42 -4.10
N LYS A 138 22.23 6.86 -2.94
CA LYS A 138 21.11 6.20 -2.22
C LYS A 138 19.82 6.33 -3.02
N ASP A 139 19.59 7.53 -3.52
CA ASP A 139 18.52 7.96 -4.41
C ASP A 139 18.25 6.96 -5.56
N GLU A 140 19.28 6.65 -6.36
CA GLU A 140 19.16 5.77 -7.54
C GLU A 140 18.85 4.32 -7.13
N ALA A 141 19.59 3.78 -6.16
CA ALA A 141 19.42 2.41 -5.69
C ALA A 141 18.03 2.17 -5.07
N LEU A 142 17.49 3.18 -4.38
CA LEU A 142 16.17 3.14 -3.77
C LEU A 142 15.08 2.99 -4.84
N LEU A 143 15.12 3.85 -5.86
CA LEU A 143 14.14 3.82 -6.95
C LEU A 143 14.26 2.55 -7.78
N ALA A 144 15.48 2.08 -8.06
CA ALA A 144 15.70 0.82 -8.75
C ALA A 144 15.06 -0.37 -8.01
N SER A 145 15.20 -0.41 -6.68
CA SER A 145 14.57 -1.45 -5.86
C SER A 145 13.05 -1.37 -5.90
N LEU A 146 12.46 -0.17 -5.80
CA LEU A 146 11.01 0.01 -5.90
C LEU A 146 10.47 -0.42 -7.28
N VAL A 147 11.16 -0.05 -8.37
CA VAL A 147 10.78 -0.48 -9.73
C VAL A 147 10.81 -1.99 -9.86
N HIS A 148 11.82 -2.65 -9.31
CA HIS A 148 11.90 -4.10 -9.27
C HIS A 148 10.73 -4.73 -8.51
N SER A 149 10.45 -4.26 -7.29
CA SER A 149 9.34 -4.74 -6.47
C SER A 149 7.98 -4.52 -7.13
N PHE A 150 7.79 -3.41 -7.85
CA PHE A 150 6.55 -3.15 -8.57
C PHE A 150 6.25 -4.23 -9.63
N GLY A 151 7.28 -4.84 -10.23
CA GLY A 151 7.12 -5.97 -11.15
C GLY A 151 6.38 -7.14 -10.51
N VAL A 152 6.69 -7.46 -9.24
CA VAL A 152 6.03 -8.53 -8.48
C VAL A 152 4.53 -8.23 -8.30
N HIS A 153 4.19 -6.98 -7.96
CA HIS A 153 2.81 -6.53 -7.81
C HIS A 153 2.04 -6.63 -9.13
N LEU A 154 2.67 -6.25 -10.25
CA LEU A 154 2.07 -6.31 -11.56
C LEU A 154 1.80 -7.76 -12.00
N ASP A 155 2.72 -8.68 -11.74
CA ASP A 155 2.56 -10.09 -12.06
C ASP A 155 1.49 -10.77 -11.19
N GLY A 156 1.46 -10.46 -9.90
CA GLY A 156 0.40 -10.91 -8.98
C GLY A 156 -0.98 -10.44 -9.45
N LEU A 157 -1.07 -9.17 -9.89
CA LEU A 157 -2.32 -8.62 -10.42
C LEU A 157 -2.72 -9.26 -11.75
N ARG A 158 -1.75 -9.62 -12.60
CA ARG A 158 -1.99 -10.26 -13.91
C ARG A 158 -2.42 -11.72 -13.81
N SER A 159 -2.00 -12.43 -12.76
CA SER A 159 -2.33 -13.84 -12.55
C SER A 159 -3.84 -14.08 -12.43
N PRO A 160 -4.39 -15.18 -12.99
CA PRO A 160 -5.77 -15.58 -12.73
C PRO A 160 -5.93 -15.83 -11.23
N GLY A 161 -6.96 -15.26 -10.60
CA GLY A 161 -7.22 -15.46 -9.18
C GLY A 161 -7.32 -16.95 -8.85
N ALA A 162 -6.73 -17.37 -7.73
CA ALA A 162 -7.04 -18.69 -7.17
C ALA A 162 -8.55 -18.74 -6.94
N ARG A 163 -9.26 -19.66 -7.59
CA ARG A 163 -10.70 -19.84 -7.37
C ARG A 163 -10.91 -20.12 -5.89
N SER A 164 -11.65 -19.24 -5.21
CA SER A 164 -12.13 -19.48 -3.86
C SER A 164 -12.92 -20.80 -3.86
N THR A 165 -12.40 -21.82 -3.17
CA THR A 165 -13.07 -23.10 -2.94
C THR A 165 -13.97 -23.04 -1.72
N ILE A 166 -14.56 -21.88 -1.39
CA ILE A 166 -15.58 -21.82 -0.35
C ILE A 166 -16.74 -22.69 -0.85
N PRO A 167 -17.07 -23.81 -0.17
CA PRO A 167 -18.20 -24.62 -0.55
C PRO A 167 -19.45 -23.76 -0.45
N THR A 168 -20.15 -23.58 -1.57
CA THR A 168 -21.50 -23.01 -1.54
C THR A 168 -22.35 -23.89 -0.64
N GLU A 169 -23.02 -23.30 0.36
CA GLU A 169 -24.01 -24.00 1.17
C GLU A 169 -24.99 -24.77 0.26
N PRO A 170 -25.34 -26.01 0.60
CA PRO A 170 -26.28 -26.79 -0.21
C PRO A 170 -27.63 -26.09 -0.25
N ASP A 171 -28.17 -25.95 -1.46
CA ASP A 171 -29.50 -25.39 -1.72
C ASP A 171 -30.57 -26.12 -0.87
N PRO A 172 -31.26 -25.42 0.06
CA PRO A 172 -32.25 -26.02 0.93
C PRO A 172 -33.46 -26.59 0.17
N LYS A 173 -33.57 -26.38 -1.15
CA LYS A 173 -34.67 -26.90 -1.97
C LYS A 173 -34.40 -28.27 -2.60
N ARG A 174 -33.22 -28.89 -2.40
CA ARG A 174 -32.93 -30.24 -2.91
C ARG A 174 -33.18 -31.32 -1.85
N ALA A 175 -34.44 -31.60 -1.57
CA ALA A 175 -34.80 -32.79 -0.79
C ALA A 175 -34.44 -34.07 -1.57
N PRO A 176 -33.81 -35.09 -0.94
CA PRO A 176 -33.57 -36.37 -1.60
C PRO A 176 -34.89 -37.12 -1.79
N SER A 177 -35.17 -37.56 -3.03
CA SER A 177 -36.33 -38.41 -3.29
C SER A 177 -36.07 -39.79 -2.68
N SER A 178 -36.84 -40.15 -1.66
CA SER A 178 -36.88 -41.51 -1.14
C SER A 178 -37.61 -42.42 -2.14
N ARG A 179 -36.87 -43.14 -2.97
CA ARG A 179 -37.37 -44.40 -3.55
C ARG A 179 -37.03 -45.51 -2.57
N GLY A 180 -38.08 -46.12 -2.02
CA GLY A 180 -37.96 -47.32 -1.20
C GLY A 180 -37.50 -48.50 -2.05
N GLU A 181 -36.50 -49.21 -1.55
CA GLU A 181 -36.23 -50.57 -1.97
C GLU A 181 -36.74 -51.51 -0.88
N MET A 182 -37.69 -52.34 -1.30
CA MET A 182 -38.36 -53.38 -0.55
C MET A 182 -37.40 -54.56 -0.45
N PHE A 183 -36.95 -54.87 0.77
CA PHE A 183 -36.19 -56.07 1.08
C PHE A 183 -37.13 -57.28 1.00
N THR A 184 -36.87 -58.23 0.09
CA THR A 184 -37.46 -59.58 0.15
C THR A 184 -36.44 -60.51 0.80
N ALA A 185 -36.90 -61.25 1.81
CA ALA A 185 -36.14 -62.27 2.52
C ALA A 185 -35.96 -63.52 1.65
N ASP A 186 -34.76 -64.11 1.71
CA ASP A 186 -34.51 -65.54 1.90
C ASP A 186 -33.07 -65.72 2.44
#